data_AF-A0A560FZ59-F1
#
_entry.id   AF-A0A560FZ59-F1
#
_cell.length_a   1.000
_cell.length_b   1.000
_cell.length_c   1.000
_cell.angle_alpha   90.00
_cell.angle_beta   90.00
_cell.angle_gamma   90.00
#
_symmetry.space_group_name_H-M   'P 1'
#
loop_
_entity.id
_entity.type
_entity.pdbx_description
1 polymer ?
#
loop_
_entity_poly.entity_id
_entity_poly.type
_entity_poly.pdbx_seq_one_letter_code
_entity_poly.pdbx_strand_id
1 'polypeptide(L)' 'MSAIDFSHLTVEERLDLIGELCDSLENEALPISEALAAELDRRDATFEEDKRHAVPWSEVRASLWRNRT' A
#
# COMPACT_ATOMS: atom_id res chain seq x y z
N MET A 1 21.90 14.35 -4.79
CA MET A 1 21.27 14.10 -3.49
C MET A 1 22.16 13.16 -2.71
N SER A 2 22.52 13.51 -1.47
CA SER A 2 23.23 12.59 -0.59
C SER A 2 22.23 11.57 -0.04
N ALA A 3 22.62 10.28 0.01
CA ALA A 3 21.79 9.26 0.61
C ALA A 3 21.71 9.48 2.12
N ILE A 4 20.51 9.34 2.68
CA ILE A 4 20.32 9.30 4.13
C ILE A 4 20.79 7.93 4.61
N ASP A 5 21.65 7.89 5.63
CA ASP A 5 22.17 6.66 6.19
C ASP A 5 21.26 6.10 7.30
N PHE A 6 20.74 4.90 7.08
CA PHE A 6 19.90 4.15 8.03
C PHE A 6 20.60 2.90 8.59
N SER A 7 21.90 2.74 8.37
CA SER A 7 22.68 1.56 8.80
C SER A 7 22.65 1.31 10.30
N HIS A 8 22.40 2.36 11.09
CA HIS A 8 22.27 2.31 12.54
C HIS A 8 20.91 1.78 13.03
N LEU A 9 19.89 1.69 12.17
CA LEU A 9 18.55 1.20 12.52
C LEU A 9 18.44 -0.30 12.29
N THR A 10 17.81 -0.98 13.23
CA THR A 10 17.31 -2.35 13.09
C THR A 10 16.21 -2.43 12.02
N VAL A 11 15.84 -3.64 11.61
CA VAL A 11 14.75 -3.85 10.64
C VAL A 11 13.43 -3.31 11.17
N GLU A 12 13.16 -3.48 12.46
CA GLU A 12 11.91 -3.04 13.09
C GLU A 12 11.84 -1.51 13.17
N GLU A 13 12.91 -0.86 13.63
CA GLU A 13 13.01 0.61 13.65
C GLU A 13 12.92 1.23 12.24
N ARG A 14 13.37 0.51 11.20
CA ARG A 14 13.19 0.96 9.81
C ARG A 14 11.73 0.90 9.38
N LEU A 15 11.00 -0.13 9.80
CA LEU A 15 9.57 -0.25 9.49
C LEU A 15 8.78 0.83 10.22
N ASP A 16 9.12 1.09 11.48
CA ASP A 16 8.52 2.17 12.27
C ASP A 16 8.78 3.54 11.60
N LEU A 17 10.02 3.81 11.21
CA LEU A 17 10.37 5.04 10.49
C LEU A 17 9.63 5.18 9.16
N ILE A 18 9.41 4.08 8.42
CA ILE A 18 8.58 4.12 7.19
C ILE A 18 7.16 4.56 7.54
N GLY A 19 6.58 4.02 8.63
CA GLY A 19 5.27 4.43 9.11
C GLY A 19 5.22 5.92 9.47
N GLU A 20 6.16 6.39 10.31
CA GLU A 20 6.23 7.79 10.72
C GLU A 20 6.41 8.74 9.54
N LEU A 21 7.27 8.40 8.57
CA LEU A 21 7.46 9.20 7.37
C LEU A 21 6.18 9.25 6.54
N CYS A 22 5.50 8.13 6.35
CA CYS A 22 4.22 8.10 5.65
C CYS A 22 3.16 8.96 6.35
N ASP A 23 3.06 8.89 7.67
CA ASP A 23 2.14 9.71 8.47
C ASP A 23 2.51 11.20 8.46
N SER A 24 3.81 11.51 8.30
CA SER A 24 4.32 12.88 8.21
C SER A 24 4.01 13.57 6.88
N LEU A 25 3.73 12.78 5.84
CA LEU A 25 3.21 13.31 4.58
C LEU A 25 1.76 13.74 4.87
N GLU A 26 1.56 15.02 5.17
CA GLU A 26 0.23 15.61 5.21
C GLU A 26 -0.51 15.32 3.90
N ASN A 27 -1.83 15.46 3.89
CA ASN A 27 -2.71 15.21 2.74
C ASN A 27 -2.51 16.28 1.63
N GLU A 28 -1.27 16.64 1.35
CA GLU A 28 -0.86 17.17 0.06
C GLU A 28 -1.43 16.22 -0.98
N ALA A 29 -2.38 16.72 -1.76
CA ALA A 29 -3.00 15.95 -2.82
C ALA A 29 -1.90 15.45 -3.74
N LEU A 30 -1.45 14.21 -3.52
CA LEU A 30 -0.51 13.55 -4.39
C LEU A 30 -1.17 13.62 -5.77
N PRO A 31 -0.47 14.14 -6.78
CA PRO A 31 -1.08 14.36 -8.09
C PRO A 31 -1.44 13.00 -8.69
N ILE A 32 -2.68 12.56 -8.49
CA ILE A 32 -3.25 11.42 -9.18
C ILE A 32 -3.77 11.91 -10.54
N SER A 33 -3.57 11.09 -11.57
CA SER A 33 -4.13 11.40 -12.89
C SER A 33 -5.66 11.33 -12.83
N GLU A 34 -6.33 12.05 -13.73
CA GLU A 34 -7.80 11.98 -13.88
C GLU A 34 -8.28 10.54 -14.11
N ALA A 35 -7.51 9.74 -14.86
CA ALA A 35 -7.82 8.33 -15.09
C ALA A 35 -7.77 7.51 -13.79
N LEU A 36 -6.82 7.80 -12.89
CA LEU A 36 -6.73 7.11 -11.60
C LEU A 36 -7.85 7.57 -10.65
N ALA A 37 -8.17 8.86 -10.63
CA ALA A 37 -9.30 9.39 -9.86
C ALA A 37 -10.63 8.74 -10.29
N ALA A 38 -10.90 8.69 -11.59
CA ALA A 38 -12.11 8.06 -12.12
C ALA A 38 -12.19 6.55 -11.80
N GLU A 39 -11.04 5.86 -11.77
CA GLU A 39 -10.99 4.45 -11.38
C GLU A 39 -11.26 4.25 -9.88
N LEU A 40 -10.77 5.14 -9.02
CA LEU A 40 -11.08 5.12 -7.59
C LEU A 40 -12.58 5.35 -7.36
N ASP A 41 -13.16 6.38 -7.99
CA ASP A 41 -14.60 6.66 -7.91
C ASP A 41 -15.44 5.46 -8.36
N ARG A 42 -15.04 4.79 -9.45
CA ARG A 42 -15.71 3.60 -9.96
C ARG A 42 -15.67 2.45 -8.94
N ARG A 43 -14.53 2.22 -8.29
CA ARG A 43 -14.36 1.14 -7.30
C ARG A 43 -15.09 1.42 -6.00
N ASP A 44 -15.12 2.68 -5.57
CA ASP A 44 -15.88 3.09 -4.39
C ASP A 44 -17.38 2.91 -4.61
N ALA A 45 -17.88 3.23 -5.81
CA ALA A 45 -19.28 3.02 -6.18
C ALA A 45 -19.70 1.54 -6.18
N THR A 46 -18.79 0.62 -6.51
CA THR A 46 -19.07 -0.83 -6.56
C THR A 46 -18.59 -1.61 -5.33
N PHE A 47 -17.96 -0.94 -4.36
CA PHE A 47 -17.28 -1.59 -3.23
C PHE A 47 -18.15 -2.58 -2.45
N GLU A 48 -19.39 -2.20 -2.15
CA GLU A 48 -20.33 -3.04 -1.39
C GLU A 48 -20.68 -4.35 -2.09
N GLU A 49 -20.67 -4.35 -3.41
CA GLU A 49 -20.87 -5.54 -4.23
C GLU A 49 -19.57 -6.33 -4.38
N ASP A 50 -18.49 -5.65 -4.75
CA ASP A 50 -17.19 -6.27 -5.02
C ASP A 50 -16.61 -6.96 -3.79
N LYS A 51 -16.82 -6.40 -2.58
CA LYS A 51 -16.31 -6.99 -1.33
C LYS A 51 -16.90 -8.38 -1.04
N ARG A 52 -18.07 -8.72 -1.61
CA ARG A 52 -18.65 -10.07 -1.49
C ARG A 52 -17.82 -11.13 -2.21
N HIS A 53 -16.99 -10.71 -3.16
CA HIS A 53 -16.06 -11.56 -3.90
C HIS A 53 -14.63 -11.49 -3.34
N ALA A 54 -14.42 -10.79 -2.23
CA ALA A 54 -13.10 -10.70 -1.63
C ALA A 54 -12.65 -12.06 -1.09
N VAL A 55 -11.39 -12.41 -1.36
CA VAL A 55 -10.73 -13.59 -0.81
C VAL A 55 -9.86 -13.19 0.39
N PRO A 56 -9.79 -14.02 1.45
CA PRO A 56 -8.92 -13.74 2.58
C PRO A 56 -7.46 -13.56 2.15
N TRP A 57 -6.78 -12.59 2.74
CA TRP A 57 -5.36 -12.35 2.44
C TRP A 57 -4.48 -13.59 2.68
N SER A 58 -4.80 -14.40 3.68
CA SER A 58 -4.10 -15.66 3.95
C SER A 58 -4.16 -16.63 2.77
N GLU A 59 -5.28 -16.67 2.04
CA GLU A 59 -5.46 -17.52 0.85
C GLU A 59 -4.66 -16.99 -0.34
N VAL A 60 -4.71 -15.67 -0.59
CA VAL A 60 -3.91 -15.02 -1.64
C VAL A 60 -2.42 -15.22 -1.38
N ARG A 61 -1.96 -14.98 -0.15
CA ARG A 61 -0.56 -15.16 0.26
C ARG A 61 -0.10 -16.60 0.04
N ALA A 62 -0.92 -17.58 0.42
CA ALA A 62 -0.61 -18.99 0.20
C ALA A 62 -0.51 -19.32 -1.30
N SER A 63 -1.38 -18.78 -2.14
CA SER A 63 -1.33 -18.93 -3.60
C SER A 63 -0.05 -18.34 -4.20
N LEU A 64 0.29 -17.09 -3.83
CA LEU A 64 1.49 -16.41 -4.31
C LEU A 64 2.78 -17.16 -3.95
N TRP A 65 2.84 -17.77 -2.77
CA TRP A 65 4.04 -18.50 -2.33
C TRP A 65 4.13 -19.91 -2.93
N ARG A 66 2.99 -20.54 -3.25
CA ARG A 66 2.97 -21.79 -4.03
C ARG A 66 3.54 -21.63 -5.44
N ASN A 67 3.32 -20.47 -6.07
CA ASN A 67 3.77 -20.20 -7.44
C ASN A 67 5.21 -19.67 -7.53
N ARG A 68 6.01 -19.77 -6.45
CA ARG A 68 7.42 -19.30 -6.41
C ARG A 68 8.46 -20.42 -6.41
N THR A 69 8.04 -21.68 -6.55
CA THR A 69 8.92 -22.84 -6.84
C THR A 69 9.03 -23.04 -8.34
#